data_AF-A0A971QJT0-F1
#
_entry.id   AF-A0A971QJT0-F1
#
_cell.length_a   1.000
_cell.length_b   1.000
_cell.length_c   1.000
_cell.angle_alpha   90.00
_cell.angle_beta   90.00
_cell.angle_gamma   90.00
#
_symmetry.space_group_name_H-M   'P 1'
#
loop_
_entity.id
_entity.type
_entity.pdbx_description
1 polymer ?
#
loop_
_entity_poly.entity_id
_entity_poly.type
_entity_poly.pdbx_seq_one_letter_code
_entity_poly.pdbx_strand_id
1 'polypeptide(L)' 'MATNPAGKGTKTIGINMKMDMATELEKRAASMQLSTGAYCKIILGDWLDSGKKLQLKES' A
#
# COMPACT_ATOMS: atom_id res chain seq x y z
N MET A 1 12.15 14.77 -3.14
CA MET A 1 10.98 14.74 -2.22
C MET A 1 11.41 13.97 -0.98
N ALA A 2 11.73 14.66 0.12
CA ALA A 2 12.13 14.01 1.36
C ALA A 2 10.92 13.26 1.94
N THR A 3 11.01 11.94 2.05
CA THR A 3 10.02 11.12 2.75
C THR A 3 10.18 11.38 4.26
N ASN A 4 9.12 11.86 4.90
CA ASN A 4 9.08 12.03 6.35
C ASN A 4 9.56 10.75 7.05
N PRO A 5 10.38 10.85 8.12
CA PRO A 5 10.79 9.67 8.86
C PRO A 5 9.55 9.06 9.48
N ALA A 6 9.22 7.85 9.04
CA ALA A 6 8.17 7.06 9.64
C ALA A 6 8.49 6.87 11.15
N GLY A 7 7.47 6.95 12.01
CA GLY A 7 7.64 7.02 13.47
C GLY A 7 8.53 5.91 14.06
N LYS A 8 9.06 6.14 15.28
CA LYS A 8 9.95 5.21 15.99
C LYS A 8 9.37 3.78 15.97
N GLY A 9 10.13 2.84 15.42
CA GLY A 9 9.74 1.42 15.30
C GLY A 9 9.09 1.01 13.97
N THR A 10 8.96 1.93 13.02
CA THR A 10 8.46 1.60 11.68
C THR A 10 9.60 1.24 10.72
N LYS A 11 9.30 0.37 9.75
CA LYS A 11 10.20 0.03 8.64
C LYS A 11 9.58 0.52 7.33
N THR A 12 10.39 1.11 6.46
CA THR A 12 9.99 1.50 5.11
C THR A 12 10.17 0.30 4.18
N ILE A 13 9.16 0.00 3.37
CA ILE A 13 9.17 -1.08 2.38
C ILE A 13 8.91 -0.46 1.01
N GLY A 14 9.79 -0.74 0.05
CA GLY A 14 9.55 -0.44 -1.36
C GLY A 14 8.71 -1.55 -2.01
N ILE A 15 7.69 -1.17 -2.78
CA ILE A 15 6.84 -2.11 -3.50
C ILE A 15 6.98 -1.81 -4.99
N ASN A 16 7.47 -2.79 -5.76
CA ASN A 16 7.48 -2.70 -7.20
C ASN A 16 6.08 -3.03 -7.73
N MET A 17 5.53 -2.15 -8.55
CA MET A 17 4.24 -2.33 -9.21
C MET A 17 4.23 -1.61 -10.56
N LYS A 18 3.23 -1.92 -11.39
CA LYS A 18 3.03 -1.19 -12.65
C LYS A 18 2.59 0.26 -12.38
N MET A 19 2.96 1.17 -13.27
CA MET A 19 2.70 2.61 -13.11
C MET A 19 1.20 2.95 -13.08
N ASP A 20 0.40 2.26 -13.90
CA ASP A 20 -1.06 2.40 -13.95
C ASP A 20 -1.70 2.06 -12.60
N MET A 21 -1.26 0.97 -11.97
CA MET A 21 -1.71 0.58 -10.63
C MET A 21 -1.30 1.61 -9.57
N ALA A 22 -0.07 2.13 -9.63
CA ALA A 22 0.39 3.16 -8.72
C ALA A 22 -0.45 4.44 -8.84
N THR A 23 -0.73 4.87 -10.07
CA THR A 23 -1.54 6.06 -10.36
C THR A 23 -2.97 5.92 -9.82
N GLU A 24 -3.61 4.76 -10.04
CA GLU A 24 -4.96 4.52 -9.53
C GLU A 24 -4.98 4.47 -8.00
N LEU A 25 -3.95 3.90 -7.39
CA LEU A 25 -3.82 3.83 -5.94
C LEU A 25 -3.66 5.23 -5.31
N GLU A 26 -2.86 6.12 -5.93
CA GLU A 26 -2.74 7.52 -5.53
C GLU A 26 -4.05 8.30 -5.70
N LYS A 27 -4.75 8.10 -6.83
CA LYS A 27 -6.04 8.74 -7.10
C LYS A 27 -7.09 8.36 -6.06
N ARG A 28 -7.18 7.08 -5.69
CA ARG A 28 -8.10 6.61 -4.65
C ARG A 28 -7.75 7.17 -3.28
N ALA A 29 -6.47 7.14 -2.90
CA ALA A 29 -6.01 7.74 -1.65
C ALA A 29 -6.39 9.23 -1.57
N ALA A 30 -6.16 9.98 -2.64
CA ALA A 30 -6.52 11.40 -2.73
C ALA A 30 -8.03 11.63 -2.61
N SER A 31 -8.87 10.79 -3.25
CA SER A 31 -10.33 10.90 -3.15
C SER A 31 -10.87 10.72 -1.73
N MET A 32 -10.13 9.99 -0.89
CA MET A 32 -10.46 9.75 0.52
C MET A 32 -9.73 10.70 1.47
N GLN A 33 -9.00 11.69 0.96
CA GLN A 33 -8.16 12.62 1.73
C GLN A 33 -7.11 11.90 2.60
N LEU A 34 -6.58 10.77 2.11
CA LEU A 34 -5.56 9.97 2.77
C LEU A 34 -4.20 10.11 2.05
N SER A 35 -3.11 9.93 2.80
CA SER A 35 -1.82 9.68 2.16
C SER A 35 -1.82 8.30 1.48
N THR A 36 -1.09 8.17 0.37
CA THR A 36 -0.91 6.90 -0.34
C THR A 36 -0.43 5.78 0.59
N GLY A 37 0.51 6.09 1.49
CA GLY A 37 1.01 5.13 2.48
C GLY A 37 -0.05 4.70 3.52
N ALA A 38 -0.93 5.62 3.95
CA ALA A 38 -2.04 5.28 4.85
C ALA A 38 -3.07 4.39 4.14
N TYR A 39 -3.41 4.72 2.89
CA TYR A 39 -4.32 3.93 2.07
C TYR A 39 -3.78 2.51 1.81
N CYS A 40 -2.49 2.38 1.48
CA CYS A 40 -1.84 1.07 1.37
C CYS A 40 -1.94 0.24 2.65
N LYS A 41 -1.75 0.85 3.83
CA LYS A 41 -1.86 0.14 5.11
C LYS A 41 -3.27 -0.40 5.35
N ILE A 42 -4.30 0.37 5.00
CA ILE A 42 -5.70 -0.07 5.13
C ILE A 42 -5.94 -1.30 4.24
N ILE A 43 -5.60 -1.23 2.95
CA ILE A 43 -5.80 -2.34 2.02
C ILE A 43 -5.05 -3.60 2.47
N LEU A 44 -3.78 -3.45 2.89
CA LEU A 44 -2.98 -4.57 3.35
C LEU A 44 -3.51 -5.15 4.67
N GLY A 45 -4.03 -4.31 5.57
CA GLY A 45 -4.71 -4.74 6.79
C GLY A 45 -5.97 -5.54 6.49
N ASP A 46 -6.87 -4.99 5.67
CA ASP A 46 -8.10 -5.66 5.25
C ASP A 46 -7.81 -7.01 4.57
N TRP A 47 -6.75 -7.07 3.77
CA TRP A 47 -6.32 -8.31 3.14
C TRP A 47 -5.84 -9.35 4.17
N LEU A 48 -5.03 -8.95 5.15
CA LEU A 48 -4.60 -9.84 6.23
C LEU A 48 -5.79 -10.36 7.05
N ASP A 49 -6.72 -9.47 7.41
CA ASP A 49 -7.92 -9.80 8.18
C ASP A 49 -8.89 -10.70 7.40
N SER A 50 -8.89 -10.61 6.07
CA SER A 50 -9.71 -11.47 5.22
C SER A 50 -9.31 -12.96 5.25
N GLY A 51 -8.11 -13.29 5.74
CA GLY A 51 -7.55 -14.65 5.75
C GLY A 51 -7.26 -15.23 4.36
N LYS A 52 -7.45 -14.45 3.28
CA LYS A 52 -7.22 -14.87 1.90
C LYS A 52 -5.73 -14.92 1.60
N LYS A 53 -5.13 -16.10 1.67
CA LYS A 53 -3.73 -16.28 1.24
C LYS A 53 -3.61 -16.15 -0.28
N LEU A 54 -2.72 -15.28 -0.76
CA LEU A 54 -2.28 -15.28 -2.15
C LEU A 54 -1.58 -16.62 -2.39
N GLN A 55 -2.20 -17.50 -3.19
CA GLN A 55 -1.52 -18.66 -3.71
C GLN A 55 -0.62 -18.19 -4.84
N LEU A 56 0.68 -18.03 -4.55
CA LEU A 56 1.70 -17.87 -5.58
C LEU A 56 1.84 -19.22 -6.30
N LYS A 57 0.95 -19.48 -7.26
CA LYS A 57 1.09 -20.58 -8.21
C LYS A 57 1.53 -19.97 -9.53
N GLU A 58 2.67 -20.42 -10.03
CA GLU A 58 3.06 -20.18 -11.41
C GLU A 58 2.12 -21.01 -12.29
N SER A 59 1.38 -20.33 -13.16
CA SER A 59 0.51 -20.92 -14.19
C SER A 59 1.23 -20.94 -15.53
#